data_AF-F4QI32-F1
#
_entry.id   AF-F4QI32-F1
#
_cell.length_a   1.000
_cell.length_b   1.000
_cell.length_c   1.000
_cell.angle_alpha   90.00
_cell.angle_beta   90.00
_cell.angle_gamma   90.00
#
_symmetry.space_group_name_H-M   'P 1'
#
loop_
_entity.id
_entity.type
_entity.pdbx_description
1 polymer ?
#
loop_
_entity_poly.entity_id
_entity_poly.type
_entity_poly.pdbx_seq_one_letter_code
_entity_poly.pdbx_strand_id
1 'polypeptide(L)'
;MIPSKRRATLCWYLIGNNGLNALAGHDTLDDSAGNDTLSGGSGSDLFLFKSGSGAGMVTDLGAGDRIDIHTYTHGVANAGLVTQAGLDVVIALDGNWVTVSHAVRADVLAHLVW
;
A
#
# COMPACT_ATOMS: atom_id res chain seq x y z
N MET A 1 6.62 -1.04 -28.83
CA MET A 1 6.94 -2.47 -28.67
C MET A 1 7.02 -2.73 -27.17
N ILE A 2 5.92 -3.20 -26.56
CA ILE A 2 5.84 -3.42 -25.11
C ILE A 2 6.23 -4.88 -24.88
N PRO A 3 7.31 -5.20 -24.16
CA PRO A 3 7.75 -6.58 -24.03
C PRO A 3 6.79 -7.38 -23.14
N SER A 4 6.43 -8.55 -23.65
CA SER A 4 5.64 -9.60 -23.03
C SER A 4 6.21 -10.01 -21.66
N LYS A 5 5.47 -9.74 -20.57
CA LYS A 5 5.69 -10.41 -19.28
C LYS A 5 4.91 -11.71 -19.26
N ARG A 6 5.62 -12.81 -19.54
CA ARG A 6 5.13 -14.16 -19.30
C ARG A 6 5.00 -14.34 -17.78
N ARG A 7 3.76 -14.50 -17.30
CA ARG A 7 3.37 -14.88 -15.92
C ARG A 7 3.78 -13.90 -14.81
N ALA A 8 3.31 -12.66 -14.89
CA ALA A 8 3.34 -11.73 -13.76
C ALA A 8 1.95 -11.09 -13.60
N THR A 9 1.27 -11.42 -12.50
CA THR A 9 0.49 -10.51 -11.66
C THR A 9 0.60 -9.04 -12.05
N LEU A 10 -0.52 -8.35 -12.22
CA LEU A 10 -0.60 -7.02 -12.78
C LEU A 10 0.17 -6.05 -11.87
N CYS A 11 1.14 -5.33 -12.44
CA CYS A 11 1.96 -4.37 -11.70
C CYS A 11 1.67 -2.98 -12.27
N TRP A 12 0.98 -2.16 -11.48
CA TRP A 12 0.68 -0.78 -11.84
C TRP A 12 1.75 0.14 -11.26
N TYR A 13 2.37 0.94 -12.14
CA TYR A 13 3.32 1.99 -11.77
C TYR A 13 2.61 3.33 -11.86
N LEU A 14 2.32 3.95 -10.72
CA LEU A 14 1.51 5.16 -10.64
C LEU A 14 2.39 6.40 -10.50
N ILE A 15 2.10 7.41 -11.33
CA ILE A 15 2.74 8.73 -11.30
C ILE A 15 1.63 9.76 -11.29
N GLY A 16 1.67 10.72 -10.37
CA GLY A 16 0.62 11.74 -10.19
C GLY A 16 -0.41 11.29 -9.16
N ASN A 17 -1.58 11.92 -9.12
CA ASN A 17 -2.65 11.51 -8.19
C ASN A 17 -3.67 10.65 -8.93
N ASN A 18 -3.75 9.37 -8.57
CA ASN A 18 -4.52 8.36 -9.27
C ASN A 18 -5.50 7.65 -8.34
N GLY A 19 -6.60 7.14 -8.89
CA GLY A 19 -7.48 6.17 -8.23
C GLY A 19 -7.36 4.83 -8.94
N LEU A 20 -6.80 3.82 -8.28
CA LEU A 20 -6.57 2.50 -8.87
C LEU A 20 -7.35 1.41 -8.13
N ASN A 21 -8.01 0.55 -8.91
CA ASN A 21 -8.60 -0.69 -8.46
C ASN A 21 -8.04 -1.84 -9.31
N ALA A 22 -7.27 -2.75 -8.72
CA ALA A 22 -6.59 -3.83 -9.43
C ALA A 22 -7.52 -4.99 -9.82
N LEU A 23 -8.77 -4.98 -9.34
CA LEU A 23 -9.84 -5.94 -9.61
C LEU A 23 -9.64 -7.30 -8.93
N ALA A 24 -9.41 -8.38 -9.67
CA ALA A 24 -9.33 -9.72 -9.10
C ALA A 24 -8.01 -10.37 -9.50
N GLY A 25 -7.32 -10.97 -8.54
CA GLY A 25 -6.03 -11.58 -8.77
C GLY A 25 -5.14 -11.48 -7.53
N HIS A 26 -3.85 -11.75 -7.72
CA HIS A 26 -2.84 -11.29 -6.79
C HIS A 26 -2.16 -10.15 -7.53
N ASP A 27 -2.21 -8.94 -6.99
CA ASP A 27 -1.75 -7.73 -7.66
C ASP A 27 -0.63 -7.02 -6.88
N THR A 28 0.19 -6.23 -7.57
CA THR A 28 1.23 -5.40 -6.93
C THR A 28 1.04 -3.95 -7.35
N LEU A 29 0.74 -3.08 -6.39
CA LEU A 29 0.41 -1.68 -6.59
C LEU A 29 1.58 -0.83 -6.06
N ASP A 30 2.31 -0.15 -6.95
CA ASP A 30 3.49 0.65 -6.62
C ASP A 30 3.16 2.15 -6.65
N ASP A 31 3.08 2.76 -5.46
CA ASP A 31 2.76 4.18 -5.21
C ASP A 31 3.98 5.07 -5.45
N SER A 32 4.56 5.03 -6.65
CA SER A 32 5.89 5.60 -6.88
C SER A 32 5.97 7.12 -6.61
N ALA A 33 4.97 7.91 -7.01
CA ALA A 33 4.92 9.34 -6.71
C ALA A 33 3.51 9.93 -6.84
N GLY A 34 3.13 10.80 -5.90
CA GLY A 34 1.83 11.47 -5.87
C GLY A 34 0.92 10.90 -4.80
N ASN A 35 -0.29 11.45 -4.69
CA ASN A 35 -1.26 11.05 -3.67
C ASN A 35 -2.28 10.10 -4.31
N ASP A 36 -1.98 8.80 -4.29
CA ASP A 36 -2.83 7.79 -4.92
C ASP A 36 -3.85 7.17 -3.95
N THR A 37 -5.00 6.76 -4.47
CA THR A 37 -5.99 5.93 -3.78
C THR A 37 -5.97 4.53 -4.37
N LEU A 38 -5.60 3.53 -3.58
CA LEU A 38 -5.30 2.17 -3.99
C LEU A 38 -6.30 1.17 -3.41
N SER A 39 -6.85 0.32 -4.27
CA SER A 39 -7.71 -0.81 -3.92
C SER A 39 -7.18 -2.07 -4.60
N GLY A 40 -6.83 -3.09 -3.82
CA GLY A 40 -6.38 -4.38 -4.34
C GLY A 40 -7.52 -5.15 -5.00
N GLY A 41 -8.69 -5.13 -4.35
CA GLY A 41 -9.85 -5.87 -4.80
C GLY A 41 -9.82 -7.31 -4.27
N SER A 42 -10.26 -8.28 -5.08
CA SER A 42 -10.32 -9.67 -4.62
C SER A 42 -8.97 -10.35 -4.81
N GLY A 43 -8.34 -10.79 -3.73
CA GLY A 43 -6.99 -11.29 -3.88
C GLY A 43 -6.17 -11.42 -2.64
N SER A 44 -4.88 -11.57 -2.87
CA SER A 44 -3.84 -11.29 -1.88
C SER A 44 -2.87 -10.36 -2.56
N ASP A 45 -3.02 -9.08 -2.26
CA ASP A 45 -2.41 -8.00 -3.00
C ASP A 45 -1.25 -7.37 -2.20
N LEU A 46 -0.34 -6.72 -2.91
CA LEU A 46 0.83 -6.07 -2.33
C LEU A 46 0.81 -4.58 -2.66
N PHE A 47 0.60 -3.75 -1.64
CA PHE A 47 0.72 -2.29 -1.73
C PHE A 47 2.14 -1.89 -1.35
N LEU A 48 2.86 -1.26 -2.26
CA LEU A 48 4.28 -0.96 -2.11
C LEU A 48 4.48 0.55 -2.00
N PHE A 49 4.92 0.99 -0.82
CA PHE A 49 5.26 2.38 -0.54
C PHE A 49 6.77 2.52 -0.36
N LYS A 50 7.41 3.25 -1.28
CA LYS A 50 8.86 3.44 -1.35
C LYS A 50 9.27 4.84 -0.98
N SER A 51 10.54 5.04 -0.64
CA SER A 51 11.10 6.39 -0.51
C SER A 51 10.81 7.22 -1.77
N GLY A 52 10.02 8.29 -1.62
CA GLY A 52 9.55 9.13 -2.73
C GLY A 52 8.06 9.01 -3.02
N SER A 53 7.39 8.00 -2.47
CA SER A 53 5.93 7.86 -2.45
C SER A 53 5.28 9.09 -1.80
N GLY A 54 4.12 9.50 -2.33
CA GLY A 54 3.37 10.62 -1.78
C GLY A 54 2.44 10.18 -0.65
N ALA A 55 1.45 11.02 -0.34
CA ALA A 55 0.45 10.70 0.66
C ALA A 55 -0.63 9.80 0.03
N GLY A 56 -0.48 8.49 0.18
CA GLY A 56 -1.40 7.50 -0.37
C GLY A 56 -2.57 7.13 0.55
N MET A 57 -3.61 6.55 -0.02
CA MET A 57 -4.75 5.98 0.69
C MET A 57 -5.01 4.56 0.21
N VAL A 58 -5.05 3.59 1.12
CA VAL A 58 -5.48 2.21 0.86
C VAL A 58 -6.93 2.07 1.30
N THR A 59 -7.80 1.70 0.36
CA THR A 59 -9.26 1.63 0.60
C THR A 59 -9.77 0.23 0.90
N ASP A 60 -8.98 -0.78 0.57
CA ASP A 60 -9.36 -2.19 0.68
C ASP A 60 -8.15 -2.97 1.18
N LEU A 61 -8.24 -3.44 2.42
CA LEU A 61 -7.23 -4.28 3.06
C LEU A 61 -7.88 -5.60 3.43
N GLY A 62 -7.83 -6.53 2.48
CA GLY A 62 -8.40 -7.86 2.57
C GLY A 62 -7.50 -8.87 3.28
N ALA A 63 -8.08 -10.03 3.59
CA ALA A 63 -7.34 -11.13 4.20
C ALA A 63 -6.30 -11.70 3.24
N GLY A 64 -5.02 -11.49 3.56
CA GLY A 64 -3.89 -11.96 2.75
C GLY A 64 -3.14 -10.83 2.04
N ASP A 65 -3.70 -9.62 2.04
CA ASP A 65 -3.02 -8.44 1.51
C ASP A 65 -1.81 -8.08 2.37
N ARG A 66 -0.92 -7.27 1.79
CA ARG A 66 0.27 -6.77 2.47
C ARG A 66 0.54 -5.34 2.09
N ILE A 67 0.98 -4.57 3.08
CA ILE A 67 1.49 -3.22 2.87
C ILE A 67 2.99 -3.26 3.14
N ASP A 68 3.80 -3.03 2.11
CA ASP A 68 5.26 -3.04 2.21
C ASP A 68 5.79 -1.61 2.34
N ILE A 69 6.38 -1.36 3.51
CA ILE A 69 7.07 -0.12 3.87
C ILE A 69 8.55 -0.40 4.18
N HIS A 70 9.11 -1.52 3.71
CA HIS A 70 10.45 -1.97 4.05
C HIS A 70 11.54 -0.96 3.74
N THR A 71 11.37 -0.23 2.64
CA THR A 71 12.34 0.81 2.26
C THR A 71 12.32 2.03 3.19
N TYR A 72 11.24 2.27 3.93
CA TYR A 72 11.16 3.35 4.92
C TYR A 72 11.71 2.92 6.27
N THR A 73 11.41 1.69 6.71
CA THR A 73 11.82 1.24 8.07
C THR A 73 13.15 0.48 8.09
N HIS A 74 13.72 0.21 6.90
CA HIS A 74 14.94 -0.57 6.73
C HIS A 74 14.87 -1.97 7.37
N GLY A 75 13.69 -2.60 7.35
CA GLY A 75 13.47 -3.91 7.96
C GLY A 75 13.25 -3.87 9.48
N VAL A 76 13.16 -2.68 10.09
CA VAL A 76 13.05 -2.52 11.54
C VAL A 76 11.61 -2.20 11.92
N ALA A 77 10.93 -3.18 12.53
CA ALA A 77 9.57 -3.00 12.96
C ALA A 77 9.41 -1.87 13.99
N ASN A 78 8.57 -0.88 13.65
CA ASN A 78 8.27 0.26 14.51
C ASN A 78 6.77 0.56 14.50
N ALA A 79 6.03 -0.09 15.42
CA ALA A 79 4.61 0.13 15.59
C ALA A 79 4.23 1.57 16.01
N GLY A 80 5.20 2.40 16.41
CA GLY A 80 4.99 3.81 16.69
C GLY A 80 4.69 4.66 15.45
N LEU A 81 5.01 4.16 14.25
CA LEU A 81 4.64 4.81 12.99
C LEU A 81 3.15 4.69 12.68
N VAL A 82 2.46 3.72 13.30
CA VAL A 82 1.07 3.38 13.00
C VAL A 82 0.16 3.90 14.09
N THR A 83 -0.80 4.75 13.74
CA THR A 83 -1.72 5.42 14.67
C THR A 83 -3.17 5.20 14.24
N GLN A 84 -4.05 4.83 15.18
CA GLN A 84 -5.49 4.80 14.91
C GLN A 84 -6.03 6.24 14.85
N ALA A 85 -6.77 6.57 13.81
CA ALA A 85 -7.41 7.87 13.60
C ALA A 85 -8.90 7.68 13.30
N GLY A 86 -9.72 7.59 14.35
CA GLY A 86 -11.14 7.29 14.20
C GLY A 86 -11.36 5.89 13.61
N LEU A 87 -12.06 5.81 12.48
CA LEU A 87 -12.28 4.56 11.74
C LEU A 87 -11.11 4.17 10.84
N ASP A 88 -10.13 5.05 10.67
CA ASP A 88 -8.99 4.84 9.77
C ASP A 88 -7.70 4.62 10.57
N VAL A 89 -6.66 4.17 9.89
CA VAL A 89 -5.31 4.04 10.44
C VAL A 89 -4.36 4.86 9.59
N VAL A 90 -3.47 5.61 10.25
CA VAL A 90 -2.44 6.42 9.60
C VAL A 90 -1.08 5.80 9.87
N ILE A 91 -0.30 5.60 8.82
CA ILE A 91 1.10 5.17 8.87
C ILE A 91 1.95 6.39 8.50
N ALA A 92 2.75 6.88 9.44
CA ALA A 92 3.66 7.99 9.23
C ALA A 92 4.95 7.51 8.54
N LEU A 93 5.27 8.08 7.37
CA LEU A 93 6.43 7.72 6.55
C LEU A 93 7.20 8.99 6.17
N ASP A 94 8.30 9.29 6.87
CA ASP A 94 9.27 10.37 6.59
C ASP A 94 8.69 11.65 5.94
N GLY A 95 7.75 12.30 6.64
CA GLY A 95 7.14 13.57 6.20
C GLY A 95 5.86 13.43 5.37
N ASN A 96 5.49 12.20 4.98
CA ASN A 96 4.21 11.83 4.38
C ASN A 96 3.45 10.85 5.28
N TRP A 97 2.22 10.55 4.87
CA TRP A 97 1.37 9.59 5.56
C TRP A 97 0.61 8.73 4.56
N VAL A 98 0.50 7.44 4.87
CA VAL A 98 -0.43 6.53 4.21
C VAL A 98 -1.63 6.34 5.11
N THR A 99 -2.83 6.51 4.56
CA THR A 99 -4.07 6.26 5.30
C THR A 99 -4.67 4.95 4.85
N VAL A 100 -4.98 4.06 5.78
CA VAL A 100 -5.76 2.84 5.53
C VAL A 100 -7.18 3.10 6.03
N SER A 101 -8.14 3.13 5.11
CA SER A 101 -9.51 3.50 5.46
C SER A 101 -10.27 2.35 6.09
N HIS A 102 -11.17 2.65 7.03
CA HIS A 102 -12.06 1.68 7.69
C HIS A 102 -11.32 0.46 8.27
N ALA A 103 -10.15 0.71 8.86
CA ALA A 103 -9.26 -0.32 9.37
C ALA A 103 -9.01 -0.15 10.88
N VAL A 104 -8.61 -1.26 11.51
CA VAL A 104 -8.15 -1.27 12.90
C VAL A 104 -6.63 -1.36 12.92
N ARG A 105 -5.98 -0.59 13.79
CA ARG A 105 -4.51 -0.51 13.92
C ARG A 105 -3.86 -1.88 14.11
N ALA A 106 -4.49 -2.76 14.88
CA ALA A 106 -3.99 -4.12 15.09
C ALA A 106 -3.94 -4.92 13.79
N ASP A 107 -4.97 -4.78 12.95
CA ASP A 107 -5.05 -5.48 11.66
C ASP A 107 -4.02 -4.91 10.70
N VAL A 108 -3.90 -3.58 10.63
CA VAL A 108 -2.87 -2.94 9.78
C VAL A 108 -1.46 -3.39 10.20
N LEU A 109 -1.14 -3.41 11.50
CA LEU A 109 0.15 -3.90 11.99
C LEU A 109 0.45 -5.35 11.57
N ALA A 110 -0.57 -6.19 11.44
CA ALA A 110 -0.41 -7.58 11.01
C ALA A 110 -0.19 -7.72 9.49
N HIS A 111 -0.62 -6.75 8.69
CA HIS A 111 -0.44 -6.74 7.22
C HIS A 111 0.83 -5.99 6.79
N LEU A 112 1.52 -5.31 7.70
CA LEU A 112 2.74 -4.57 7.40
C LEU A 112 3.94 -5.49 7.20
N VAL A 113 4.66 -5.23 6.11
CA VAL A 113 6.02 -5.69 5.88
C VAL A 113 6.95 -4.52 6.23
N TRP A 114 7.73 -4.72 7.29
CA TRP A 114 8.68 -3.76 7.85
C TRP A 114 10.00 -3.77 7.11
#